data_AF-A0A3D3S3A1-F1
#
_entry.id   AF-A0A3D3S3A1-F1
#
_cell.length_a   1.000
_cell.length_b   1.000
_cell.length_c   1.000
_cell.angle_alpha   90.00
_cell.angle_beta   90.00
_cell.angle_gamma   90.00
#
_symmetry.space_group_name_H-M   'P 1'
#
loop_
_entity.id
_entity.type
_entity.pdbx_description
1 polymer ?
#
loop_
_entity_poly.entity_id
_entity_poly.type
_entity_poly.pdbx_seq_one_letter_code
_entity_poly.pdbx_strand_id
1 'polypeptide(L)'
;MANSNTLRKAGLKVTTPRLRILEFLENSTQRHVTAEDVYRALLGTDEEVGLATIYRVLTQFEQAGMVVRHHFESERSVFELGTGT
;
A
#
# COMPACT_ATOMS: atom_id res chain seq x y z
N MET A 1 -13.56 5.23 3.14
CA MET A 1 -13.26 5.67 1.77
C MET A 1 -11.85 6.21 1.75
N ALA A 2 -10.91 5.51 1.11
CA ALA A 2 -9.54 6.02 0.98
C ALA A 2 -9.56 7.40 0.33
N ASN A 3 -8.93 8.36 1.00
CA ASN A 3 -9.08 9.75 0.62
C ASN A 3 -8.18 10.03 -0.59
N SER A 4 -8.78 10.23 -1.77
CA SER A 4 -8.05 10.60 -2.99
C SER A 4 -7.18 11.86 -2.82
N ASN A 5 -7.51 12.72 -1.84
CA ASN A 5 -6.67 13.84 -1.47
C ASN A 5 -5.31 13.42 -0.89
N THR A 6 -5.23 12.30 -0.17
CA THR A 6 -3.95 11.80 0.37
C THR A 6 -2.98 11.51 -0.77
N LEU A 7 -3.43 10.81 -1.82
CA LEU A 7 -2.61 10.55 -3.01
C LEU A 7 -2.20 11.84 -3.71
N ARG A 8 -3.12 12.80 -3.88
CA ARG A 8 -2.82 14.09 -4.51
C ARG A 8 -1.80 14.90 -3.71
N LYS A 9 -1.93 14.95 -2.39
CA LYS A 9 -0.99 15.62 -1.48
C LYS A 9 0.40 14.99 -1.53
N ALA A 10 0.47 13.67 -1.70
CA ALA A 10 1.71 12.94 -1.91
C ALA A 10 2.27 13.02 -3.35
N GLY A 11 1.67 13.83 -4.24
CA GLY A 11 2.13 13.99 -5.62
C GLY A 11 1.83 12.79 -6.54
N LEU A 12 1.00 11.85 -6.10
CA LEU A 12 0.66 10.65 -6.85
C LEU A 12 -0.65 10.83 -7.61
N LYS A 13 -0.63 10.48 -8.91
CA LYS A 13 -1.85 10.39 -9.72
C LYS A 13 -2.85 9.44 -9.05
N VAL A 14 -4.11 9.84 -8.95
CA VAL A 14 -5.19 8.98 -8.45
C VAL A 14 -5.46 7.88 -9.49
N THR A 15 -5.27 6.63 -9.08
CA THR A 15 -5.59 5.44 -9.88
C THR A 15 -6.26 4.42 -8.97
N THR A 16 -7.05 3.53 -9.56
CA THR A 16 -7.78 2.52 -8.80
C THR A 16 -6.87 1.61 -7.95
N PRO A 17 -5.75 1.06 -8.49
CA PRO A 17 -4.84 0.26 -7.67
C PRO A 17 -4.29 1.01 -6.44
N ARG A 18 -3.96 2.29 -6.59
CA ARG A 18 -3.45 3.11 -5.47
C ARG A 18 -4.52 3.34 -4.41
N LEU A 19 -5.76 3.60 -4.82
CA LEU A 19 -6.87 3.80 -3.88
C LEU A 19 -7.14 2.52 -3.09
N ARG A 20 -7.17 1.36 -3.74
CA ARG A 20 -7.45 0.07 -3.08
C ARG A 20 -6.35 -0.34 -2.12
N ILE A 21 -5.08 -0.18 -2.51
CA ILE A 21 -3.95 -0.47 -1.63
C ILE A 21 -3.92 0.49 -0.44
N LEU A 22 -4.15 1.80 -0.66
CA LEU A 22 -4.26 2.78 0.42
C LEU A 22 -5.42 2.44 1.37
N GLU A 23 -6.59 2.10 0.83
CA GLU A 23 -7.75 1.70 1.62
C GLU A 23 -7.47 0.47 2.47
N PHE A 24 -6.79 -0.52 1.90
CA PHE A 24 -6.37 -1.70 2.65
C PHE A 24 -5.44 -1.31 3.81
N LEU A 25 -4.42 -0.50 3.55
CA LEU A 25 -3.46 -0.07 4.58
C LEU A 25 -4.11 0.75 5.70
N GLU A 26 -5.07 1.63 5.36
CA GLU A 26 -5.80 2.47 6.33
C GLU A 26 -6.76 1.65 7.21
N ASN A 27 -7.32 0.55 6.69
CA ASN A 27 -8.30 -0.28 7.42
C ASN A 27 -7.69 -1.58 7.98
N SER A 28 -6.42 -1.88 7.69
CA SER A 28 -5.74 -3.07 8.20
C SER A 28 -5.58 -2.96 9.72
N THR A 29 -6.00 -4.00 10.44
CA THR A 29 -5.71 -4.14 11.88
C THR A 29 -4.25 -4.56 12.13
N GLN A 30 -3.59 -5.12 11.11
CA GLN A 30 -2.17 -5.44 11.14
C GLN A 30 -1.37 -4.20 10.76
N ARG A 31 -0.52 -3.75 11.68
CA ARG A 31 0.33 -2.57 11.49
C ARG A 31 1.36 -2.76 10.38
N HIS A 32 1.96 -3.95 10.30
CA HIS A 32 2.97 -4.30 9.30
C HIS A 32 2.41 -5.39 8.38
N VAL A 33 2.45 -5.15 7.07
CA VAL A 33 1.90 -6.07 6.07
C VAL A 33 2.91 -6.34 4.95
N THR A 34 2.93 -7.57 4.43
CA THR A 34 3.69 -7.89 3.22
C THR A 34 2.91 -7.49 1.96
N ALA A 35 3.59 -7.41 0.81
CA ALA A 35 2.90 -7.20 -0.47
C ALA A 35 1.95 -8.38 -0.78
N GLU A 36 2.31 -9.59 -0.35
CA GLU A 36 1.49 -10.78 -0.48
C GLU A 36 0.25 -10.74 0.42
N ASP A 37 0.32 -10.12 1.60
CA ASP A 37 -0.85 -9.87 2.45
C ASP A 37 -1.84 -8.94 1.75
N VAL A 38 -1.34 -7.83 1.19
CA VAL A 38 -2.16 -6.90 0.39
C VAL A 38 -2.78 -7.63 -0.80
N TYR A 39 -2.00 -8.44 -1.51
CA TYR A 39 -2.51 -9.22 -2.64
C TYR A 39 -3.63 -10.17 -2.22
N ARG A 40 -3.42 -10.95 -1.15
CA ARG A 40 -4.44 -11.87 -0.62
C ARG A 40 -5.72 -11.15 -0.21
N ALA A 41 -5.61 -9.96 0.37
CA ALA A 41 -6.77 -9.18 0.79
C ALA A 41 -7.56 -8.57 -0.38
N LEU A 42 -6.92 -8.37 -1.54
CA LEU A 42 -7.54 -7.85 -2.75
C LEU A 42 -8.05 -8.94 -3.71
N LEU A 43 -7.70 -10.21 -3.46
CA LEU A 43 -8.26 -11.36 -4.19
C LEU A 43 -9.78 -11.43 -3.99
N GLY A 44 -10.51 -11.67 -5.07
CA GLY A 44 -11.98 -11.78 -5.02
C GLY A 44 -12.72 -10.45 -4.95
N THR A 45 -12.02 -9.32 -5.10
CA THR A 45 -12.66 -8.03 -5.41
C THR A 45 -12.90 -7.93 -6.92
N ASP A 46 -13.92 -7.17 -7.35
CA ASP A 46 -14.27 -7.03 -8.78
C ASP A 46 -13.14 -6.45 -9.66
N GLU A 47 -12.09 -5.90 -9.04
CA GLU A 47 -10.94 -5.33 -9.71
C GLU A 47 -9.64 -5.99 -9.22
N GLU A 48 -9.13 -6.94 -10.00
CA GLU A 48 -7.89 -7.63 -9.67
C GLU A 48 -6.66 -6.70 -9.79
N VAL A 49 -5.94 -6.54 -8.69
CA VAL A 49 -4.63 -5.88 -8.67
C VAL A 49 -3.54 -6.94 -8.57
N GLY A 50 -2.82 -7.17 -9.67
CA GLY A 50 -1.73 -8.15 -9.69
C GLY A 50 -0.56 -7.79 -8.75
N LEU A 51 0.13 -8.81 -8.24
CA LEU A 51 1.22 -8.67 -7.26
C LEU A 51 2.34 -7.70 -7.70
N ALA A 52 2.73 -7.73 -8.98
CA ALA A 52 3.73 -6.80 -9.51
C ALA A 52 3.27 -5.32 -9.43
N THR A 53 1.98 -5.06 -9.64
CA THR A 53 1.41 -3.73 -9.49
C THR A 53 1.38 -3.31 -8.03
N ILE A 54 1.09 -4.23 -7.12
CA ILE A 54 1.11 -3.98 -5.67
C ILE A 54 2.51 -3.57 -5.23
N TYR A 55 3.54 -4.35 -5.57
CA TYR A 55 4.94 -3.99 -5.27
C TYR A 55 5.30 -2.61 -5.80
N ARG A 56 5.00 -2.33 -7.07
CA ARG A 56 5.28 -1.02 -7.67
C ARG A 56 4.57 0.12 -6.92
N VAL A 57 3.32 -0.06 -6.53
CA VAL A 57 2.56 0.95 -5.78
C VAL A 57 3.14 1.16 -4.39
N LEU A 58 3.47 0.09 -3.67
CA LEU A 58 4.08 0.19 -2.34
C LEU A 58 5.44 0.90 -2.38
N THR A 59 6.29 0.59 -3.38
CA THR A 59 7.55 1.33 -3.60
C THR A 59 7.31 2.81 -3.93
N GLN A 60 6.26 3.13 -4.70
CA GLN A 60 5.92 4.53 -4.98
C GLN A 60 5.37 5.26 -3.75
N PHE A 61 4.62 4.57 -2.90
CA PHE A 61 4.17 5.12 -1.62
C PHE A 61 5.36 5.39 -0.69
N GLU A 62 6.34 4.49 -0.66
CA GLU A 62 7.57 4.64 0.11
C GLU A 62 8.35 5.86 -0.37
N GLN A 63 8.56 5.99 -1.69
CA GLN A 63 9.20 7.15 -2.31
C GLN A 63 8.46 8.47 -2.03
N ALA A 64 7.14 8.42 -1.90
CA ALA A 64 6.31 9.57 -1.57
C ALA A 64 6.17 9.82 -0.06
N GLY A 65 6.85 9.03 0.78
CA GLY A 65 6.79 9.14 2.24
C GLY A 65 5.44 8.73 2.86
N MET A 66 4.56 8.08 2.10
CA MET A 66 3.25 7.63 2.57
C MET A 66 3.33 6.33 3.38
N VAL A 67 4.32 5.49 3.09
CA VAL A 67 4.57 4.23 3.81
C VAL A 67 6.04 4.14 4.19
N VAL A 68 6.31 3.36 5.23
CA VAL A 68 7.66 2.96 5.63
C VAL A 68 7.83 1.49 5.29
N ARG A 69 8.97 1.17 4.66
CA ARG A 69 9.39 -0.21 4.42
C ARG A 69 10.38 -0.65 5.48
N HIS A 70 10.13 -1.81 6.07
CA HIS A 70 11.08 -2.48 6.97
C HIS A 70 11.61 -3.75 6.31
N HIS A 71 12.92 -3.96 6.44
CA HIS A 71 13.58 -5.19 6.01
C HIS A 71 13.80 -6.08 7.23
N PHE A 72 13.15 -7.25 7.26
CA PHE A 72 13.38 -8.25 8.30
C PHE A 72 14.43 -9.26 7.86
N GLU A 73 15.07 -9.92 8.82
CA GLU A 73 16.15 -10.90 8.60
C GLU A 73 15.75 -12.08 7.67
N SER A 74 14.45 -12.31 7.45
CA SER A 74 13.92 -13.39 6.60
C SER A 74 13.78 -13.05 5.11
N GLU A 75 14.58 -12.12 4.57
CA GLU A 75 14.47 -11.54 3.20
C GLU A 75 13.13 -10.86 2.86
N ARG A 76 12.15 -10.91 3.75
CA ARG A 76 10.82 -10.35 3.54
C ARG A 76 10.78 -8.88 3.95
N SER A 77 10.16 -8.08 3.09
CA SER A 77 9.83 -6.69 3.37
C SER A 77 8.41 -6.56 3.87
N VAL A 78 8.21 -5.74 4.88
CA VAL A 78 6.88 -5.34 5.34
C VAL A 78 6.72 -3.84 5.21
N PHE A 79 5.49 -3.41 5.02
CA PHE A 79 5.09 -2.02 4.81
C PHE A 79 4.10 -1.61 5.89
N GLU A 80 4.19 -0.36 6.32
CA GLU A 80 3.21 0.27 7.22
C GLU A 80 2.95 1.71 6.78
N LEU A 81 1.79 2.28 7.13
CA LEU A 81 1.55 3.71 6.90
C LEU A 81 2.57 4.53 7.68
N GLY A 82 3.12 5.55 7.02
CA GLY A 82 3.97 6.53 7.69
C GLY A 82 3.16 7.24 8.77
N THR A 83 3.60 7.15 10.02
CA THR A 83 3.11 8.03 11.09
C THR A 83 3.61 9.43 10.76
N GLY A 84 2.78 10.24 10.12
CA GLY A 84 3.16 11.63 9.77
C GLY A 84 3.75 12.35 10.98
N THR A 85 4.91 12.99 10.81
CA THR A 85 5.43 13.99 11.75
C THR A 85 4.62 15.27 11.63
#